data_AF-A0A9D4CJF9-F1
#
_entry.id   AF-A0A9D4CJF9-F1
#
_cell.length_a   1.000
_cell.length_b   1.000
_cell.length_c   1.000
_cell.angle_alpha   90.00
_cell.angle_beta   90.00
_cell.angle_gamma   90.00
#
_symmetry.space_group_name_H-M   'P 1'
#
loop_
_entity.id
_entity.type
_entity.pdbx_description
1 polymer ?
#
loop_
_entity_poly.entity_id
_entity_poly.type
_entity_poly.pdbx_seq_one_letter_code
_entity_poly.pdbx_strand_id
1 'polypeptide(L)'
;MGMETRKRPINSIINQSNPAPDELLKIIQCNCSVGCESSRCSCRRYGLPYTAVCGPCQTENCDNPNNSQEVCSEEDADDTDNLTL
;
A
#
# COMPACT_ATOMS: atom_id res chain seq x y z
N MET A 1 39.17 29.49 18.43
CA MET A 1 37.72 29.58 18.18
C MET A 1 37.14 28.17 18.30
N GLY A 2 36.45 27.87 19.40
CA GLY A 2 35.76 26.59 19.58
C GLY A 2 34.35 26.67 19.01
N MET A 3 33.99 25.75 18.13
CA MET A 3 32.65 25.64 17.54
C MET A 3 31.81 24.68 18.38
N GLU A 4 30.87 25.23 19.15
CA GLU A 4 30.00 24.47 20.04
C GLU A 4 28.84 23.85 19.24
N THR A 5 28.78 22.51 19.20
CA THR A 5 27.70 21.79 18.51
C THR A 5 26.46 21.73 19.41
N ARG A 6 25.41 22.48 19.08
CA ARG A 6 24.11 22.37 19.76
C ARG A 6 23.40 21.08 19.36
N LYS A 7 23.50 20.04 20.19
CA LYS A 7 22.67 18.84 20.08
C LYS A 7 21.27 19.16 20.58
N ARG A 8 20.30 19.26 19.68
CA ARG A 8 18.88 19.33 20.06
C ARG A 8 18.43 17.93 20.50
N PRO A 9 17.70 17.79 21.61
CA PRO A 9 17.13 16.51 22.01
C PRO A 9 16.07 16.08 21.00
N ILE A 10 16.14 14.82 20.55
CA ILE A 10 15.10 14.19 19.73
C ILE A 10 14.14 13.51 20.69
N ASN A 11 12.91 14.03 20.79
CA ASN A 11 11.84 13.37 21.52
C ASN A 11 11.07 12.48 20.54
N SER A 12 10.92 11.18 20.83
CA SER A 12 10.11 10.27 20.02
C SER A 12 8.63 10.45 20.34
N ILE A 13 7.80 10.50 19.30
CA ILE A 13 6.34 10.44 19.42
C ILE A 13 5.95 8.99 19.14
N ILE A 14 5.28 8.37 20.10
CA ILE A 14 4.84 6.97 20.01
C ILE A 14 3.37 6.98 19.60
N ASN A 15 3.04 6.26 18.53
CA ASN A 15 1.65 6.09 18.12
C ASN A 15 1.00 4.98 18.97
N GLN A 16 -0.15 5.30 19.57
CA GLN A 16 -0.96 4.36 20.39
C GLN A 16 -2.12 3.74 19.62
N SER A 17 -2.27 4.03 18.31
CA SER A 17 -3.27 3.39 17.48
C SER A 17 -3.03 1.87 17.40
N ASN A 18 -4.10 1.12 17.19
CA ASN A 18 -3.97 -0.30 16.90
C ASN A 18 -3.01 -0.52 15.72
N PRO A 19 -2.22 -1.62 15.73
CA PRO A 19 -1.41 -1.99 14.59
C PRO A 19 -2.32 -2.14 13.36
N ALA A 20 -1.78 -1.79 12.19
CA ALA A 20 -2.49 -2.04 10.93
C ALA A 20 -2.88 -3.54 10.86
N PRO A 21 -4.10 -3.86 10.42
CA PRO A 21 -4.52 -5.24 10.21
C PRO A 21 -3.48 -6.02 9.38
N ASP A 22 -3.22 -7.26 9.79
CA ASP A 22 -2.32 -8.20 9.11
C ASP A 22 -2.61 -8.34 7.61
N GLU A 23 -3.88 -8.24 7.24
CA GLU A 23 -4.37 -8.33 5.87
C GLU A 23 -3.83 -7.19 5.00
N LEU A 24 -3.56 -6.01 5.57
CA LEU A 24 -2.95 -4.88 4.87
C LEU A 24 -1.42 -5.00 4.77
N LEU A 25 -0.79 -5.70 5.71
CA LEU A 25 0.68 -5.83 5.79
C LEU A 25 1.21 -6.94 4.87
N LYS A 26 0.36 -7.87 4.45
CA LYS A 26 0.74 -9.03 3.63
C LYS A 26 0.65 -8.69 2.14
N ILE A 27 1.53 -7.80 1.68
CA ILE A 27 1.71 -7.58 0.24
C ILE A 27 2.52 -8.75 -0.32
N ILE A 28 1.88 -9.58 -1.15
CA ILE A 28 2.56 -10.65 -1.88
C ILE A 28 3.01 -10.11 -3.23
N GLN A 29 4.32 -9.95 -3.40
CA GLN A 29 4.94 -9.64 -4.69
C GLN A 29 5.55 -10.90 -5.32
N CYS A 30 5.56 -10.96 -6.65
CA CYS A 30 6.28 -11.97 -7.42
C CYS A 30 7.51 -11.36 -8.11
N ASN A 31 8.51 -12.20 -8.37
CA ASN A 31 9.72 -11.85 -9.13
C ASN A 31 9.78 -12.61 -10.48
N CYS A 32 8.62 -12.79 -11.13
CA CYS A 32 8.48 -13.65 -12.31
C CYS A 32 9.11 -13.06 -13.58
N SER A 33 10.30 -13.51 -13.99
CA SER A 33 11.00 -12.92 -15.15
C SER A 33 10.40 -13.20 -16.54
N VAL A 34 9.46 -14.16 -16.65
CA VAL A 34 8.93 -14.65 -17.94
C VAL A 34 7.40 -14.78 -17.95
N GLY A 35 6.70 -13.96 -17.16
CA GLY A 35 5.23 -13.97 -17.07
C GLY A 35 4.68 -14.70 -15.84
N CYS A 36 3.39 -14.47 -15.55
CA CYS A 36 2.70 -14.91 -14.33
C CYS A 36 1.68 -16.03 -14.56
N GLU A 37 1.74 -16.72 -15.70
CA GLU A 37 0.77 -17.76 -16.07
C GLU A 37 0.90 -19.05 -15.24
N SER A 38 2.09 -19.33 -14.74
CA SER A 38 2.38 -20.59 -14.06
C SER A 38 2.09 -20.51 -12.56
N SER A 39 1.88 -21.68 -11.94
CA SER A 39 1.80 -21.83 -10.47
C SER A 39 3.10 -21.46 -9.73
N ARG A 40 4.16 -21.08 -10.46
CA ARG A 40 5.39 -20.51 -9.88
C ARG A 40 5.22 -19.04 -9.48
N CYS A 41 4.23 -18.35 -10.03
CA CYS A 41 3.87 -17.01 -9.58
C CYS A 41 3.23 -17.08 -8.20
N SER A 42 3.87 -16.48 -7.21
CA SER A 42 3.33 -16.38 -5.84
C SER A 42 1.99 -15.67 -5.82
N CYS A 43 1.84 -14.53 -6.51
CA CYS A 43 0.56 -13.80 -6.60
C CYS A 43 -0.57 -14.72 -7.07
N ARG A 44 -0.40 -15.40 -8.22
CA ARG A 44 -1.39 -16.35 -8.75
C ARG A 44 -1.65 -17.52 -7.81
N ARG A 45 -0.60 -18.08 -7.19
CA ARG A 45 -0.73 -19.21 -6.25
C ARG A 45 -1.58 -18.86 -5.04
N TYR A 46 -1.51 -17.61 -4.58
CA TYR A 46 -2.33 -17.10 -3.48
C TYR A 46 -3.65 -16.48 -3.96
N GLY A 47 -3.98 -16.58 -5.26
CA GLY A 47 -5.19 -15.99 -5.83
C GLY A 47 -5.21 -14.47 -5.83
N LEU A 48 -4.04 -13.83 -5.71
CA LEU A 48 -3.90 -12.38 -5.66
C LEU A 48 -3.60 -11.82 -7.06
N PRO A 49 -4.22 -10.69 -7.41
CA PRO A 49 -3.82 -9.91 -8.58
C PRO A 49 -2.38 -9.42 -8.44
N TYR A 50 -1.71 -9.17 -9.57
CA TYR A 50 -0.40 -8.51 -9.50
C TYR A 50 -0.60 -7.03 -9.16
N THR A 51 0.42 -6.43 -8.55
CA THR A 51 0.48 -5.00 -8.28
C THR A 51 1.69 -4.41 -8.97
N ALA A 52 1.75 -3.08 -9.04
CA ALA A 52 2.92 -2.36 -9.53
C ALA A 52 4.21 -2.67 -8.73
N VAL A 53 4.16 -3.39 -7.62
CA VAL A 53 5.36 -3.83 -6.88
C VAL A 53 5.99 -5.10 -7.49
N CYS A 54 5.24 -5.85 -8.31
CA CYS A 54 5.77 -7.02 -9.01
C CYS A 54 6.71 -6.57 -10.14
N GLY A 55 8.03 -6.66 -9.93
CA GLY A 55 9.05 -6.05 -10.80
C GLY A 55 8.81 -6.20 -12.31
N PRO A 56 8.73 -7.43 -12.85
CA PRO A 56 8.56 -7.65 -14.29
C PRO A 56 7.15 -7.34 -14.83
N CYS A 57 6.13 -7.31 -13.96
CA CYS A 57 4.78 -6.91 -14.37
C CYS A 57 4.59 -5.38 -14.46
N GLN A 58 5.62 -4.59 -14.15
CA GLN A 58 5.61 -3.13 -14.36
C GLN A 58 5.90 -2.73 -15.80
N THR A 59 6.60 -3.57 -16.57
CA THR A 59 7.20 -3.19 -17.86
C THR A 59 6.68 -4.00 -19.04
N GLU A 60 6.22 -5.23 -18.81
CA GLU A 60 5.74 -6.14 -19.85
C GLU A 60 4.34 -6.66 -19.51
N ASN A 61 3.66 -7.18 -20.54
CA ASN A 61 2.30 -7.69 -20.49
C ASN A 61 2.19 -8.83 -19.45
N CYS A 62 1.75 -8.51 -18.24
CA CYS A 62 1.60 -9.47 -17.16
C CYS A 62 0.29 -10.25 -17.34
N ASP A 63 0.37 -11.57 -17.45
CA ASP A 63 -0.80 -12.42 -17.70
C ASP A 63 -1.67 -12.68 -16.45
N ASN A 64 -1.26 -12.15 -15.29
CA ASN A 64 -2.13 -12.09 -14.12
C ASN A 64 -2.97 -10.81 -14.23
N PRO A 65 -4.27 -10.77 -13.93
CA PRO A 65 -5.02 -9.51 -13.91
C PRO A 65 -4.52 -8.57 -12.82
N ASN A 66 -4.52 -7.25 -13.10
CA ASN A 66 -4.20 -6.19 -12.12
C ASN A 66 -5.38 -6.00 -11.17
N ASN A 67 -5.11 -5.64 -9.90
CA ASN A 67 -6.14 -5.11 -9.01
C ASN A 67 -6.39 -3.63 -9.36
N SER A 68 -6.98 -3.37 -10.51
CA SER A 68 -7.64 -2.08 -10.73
C SER A 68 -8.95 -2.11 -9.94
N GLN A 69 -8.89 -2.20 -8.61
CA GLN A 69 -10.05 -1.84 -7.82
C GLN A 69 -10.28 -0.35 -8.08
N GLU A 70 -11.29 -0.05 -8.90
CA GLU A 70 -11.88 1.26 -8.89
C GLU A 70 -12.27 1.54 -7.45
N VAL A 71 -11.55 2.46 -6.85
CA VAL A 71 -11.90 3.03 -5.56
C VAL A 71 -13.29 3.61 -5.79
N CYS A 72 -14.31 3.05 -5.16
CA CYS A 72 -15.59 3.72 -5.08
C CYS A 72 -15.29 5.06 -4.40
N SER A 73 -15.22 6.13 -5.19
CA SER A 73 -15.22 7.48 -4.64
C SER A 73 -16.53 7.61 -3.88
N GLU A 74 -16.43 7.65 -2.56
CA GLU A 74 -17.50 8.07 -1.67
C GLU A 74 -17.80 9.52 -2.06
N GLU A 75 -18.76 9.71 -2.95
CA GLU A 75 -19.25 11.03 -3.35
C GLU A 75 -19.97 11.63 -2.12
N ASP A 76 -19.28 12.58 -1.48
CA ASP A 76 -19.77 13.65 -0.61
C ASP A 76 -21.08 13.43 0.17
N ALA A 77 -20.97 12.97 1.41
CA ALA A 77 -21.97 13.29 2.42
C ALA A 77 -21.73 14.74 2.90
N ASP A 78 -22.38 15.71 2.26
CA ASP A 78 -22.56 17.06 2.79
C ASP A 78 -23.55 17.00 3.97
N ASP A 79 -23.02 16.73 5.17
CA ASP A 79 -23.73 16.96 6.43
C ASP A 79 -23.84 18.48 6.62
N THR A 80 -24.99 19.04 6.25
CA THR A 80 -25.31 20.43 6.60
C THR A 80 -25.64 20.50 8.09
N ASP A 81 -24.65 20.95 8.85
CA ASP A 81 -24.77 21.34 10.25
C ASP A 81 -25.85 22.43 10.48
N ASN A 82 -26.74 22.14 11.45
CA ASN A 82 -27.17 23.04 12.53
C ASN A 82 -28.57 23.72 12.50
N LEU A 83 -29.14 23.71 13.73
CA LEU A 83 -30.39 24.16 14.32
C LEU A 83 -31.09 25.46 13.82
N THR A 84 -32.38 25.49 14.22
CA THR A 84 -33.33 26.61 14.47
C THR A 84 -34.25 27.07 13.33
N LEU A 85 -35.54 26.66 13.39
CA LEU A 85 -36.62 27.34 14.15
C LEU A 85 -37.80 26.39 14.38
#